data_AF-A0A2V8DCI2-F1
#
_entry.id   AF-A0A2V8DCI2-F1
#
_cell.length_a   1.000
_cell.length_b   1.000
_cell.length_c   1.000
_cell.angle_alpha   90.00
_cell.angle_beta   90.00
_cell.angle_gamma   90.00
#
_symmetry.space_group_name_H-M   'P 1'
#
loop_
_entity.id
_entity.type
_entity.pdbx_description
1 polymer ?
#
loop_
_entity_poly.entity_id
_entity_poly.type
_entity_poly.pdbx_seq_one_letter_code
_entity_poly.pdbx_strand_id
1 'polypeptide(L)'
;IDTRSGMPIWNTKVAESGLGYSLTVAPLAVKDRVVVGLGGGEFGIRGAIAAFDAKTGKELWRFNTIPGPGEPGHETWEPCPPNPSTYCDPEAWKHGGGSVWVTGSYDPSLNLTYWGIGNVGPDYNADQRPGDNLYTASAVALDLDTGILKWHYQFTPHDRYDYDSVQVPVLVDITFKGAPLKAMLWANRNGNFYVLNRETGKFMLGKPFVKVNWMSAFDANGKPIQTPQPPGMPTYPAVQGGTNWYSPSYSPRTKLMYVSTWEDQGMLFGGVPVEYKEGGRGFGGGNLSPFVPTPGAP
;
A
#
# COMPACT_ATOMS: atom_id res chain seq x y z
N ILE A 1 -22.20 16.50 4.99
CA ILE A 1 -22.90 17.80 4.87
C ILE A 1 -24.22 17.60 4.16
N ASP A 2 -25.21 18.42 4.44
CA ASP A 2 -26.46 18.46 3.67
C ASP A 2 -26.17 19.03 2.27
N THR A 3 -26.66 18.36 1.22
CA THR A 3 -26.31 18.69 -0.17
C THR A 3 -26.99 19.96 -0.68
N ARG A 4 -28.04 20.43 -0.01
CA ARG A 4 -28.79 21.63 -0.40
C ARG A 4 -28.28 22.88 0.30
N SER A 5 -28.04 22.79 1.61
CA SER A 5 -27.65 23.91 2.48
C SER A 5 -26.15 23.99 2.74
N GLY A 6 -25.40 22.91 2.54
CA GLY A 6 -23.97 22.83 2.91
C GLY A 6 -23.73 22.68 4.41
N MET A 7 -24.78 22.65 5.24
CA MET A 7 -24.65 22.55 6.71
C MET A 7 -24.09 21.19 7.14
N PRO A 8 -23.29 21.12 8.23
CA PRO A 8 -22.83 19.86 8.78
C PRO A 8 -24.01 19.05 9.33
N ILE A 9 -24.09 17.76 8.96
CA ILE A 9 -25.02 16.80 9.56
C ILE A 9 -24.36 16.13 10.76
N TRP A 10 -23.10 15.71 10.60
CA TRP A 10 -22.23 15.17 11.63
C TRP A 10 -20.78 15.57 11.31
N ASN A 11 -19.93 15.52 12.34
CA ASN A 11 -18.49 15.71 12.25
C ASN A 11 -17.82 14.76 13.25
N THR A 12 -17.13 13.75 12.74
CA THR A 12 -16.51 12.69 13.55
C THR A 12 -15.00 12.77 13.42
N LYS A 13 -14.32 12.78 14.56
CA LYS A 13 -12.86 12.69 14.61
C LYS A 13 -12.43 11.25 14.34
N VAL A 14 -11.64 11.04 13.28
CA VAL A 14 -11.18 9.70 12.86
C VAL A 14 -9.85 9.33 13.51
N ALA A 15 -8.95 10.30 13.68
CA ALA A 15 -7.63 10.15 14.27
C ALA A 15 -7.07 11.50 14.77
N GLU A 16 -6.01 11.45 15.58
CA GLU A 16 -5.32 12.61 16.14
C GLU A 16 -4.24 13.13 15.19
N SER A 17 -4.45 14.30 14.59
CA SER A 17 -3.46 14.90 13.66
C SER A 17 -2.12 15.23 14.33
N GLY A 18 -2.13 15.54 15.63
CA GLY A 18 -0.91 15.75 16.43
C GLY A 18 -0.03 14.51 16.56
N LEU A 19 -0.55 13.32 16.24
CA LEU A 19 0.18 12.05 16.23
C LEU A 19 0.62 11.63 14.81
N GLY A 20 0.59 12.55 13.84
CA GLY A 20 1.04 12.27 12.45
C GLY A 20 -0.05 11.75 11.51
N TYR A 21 -1.26 11.50 12.01
CA TYR A 21 -2.38 11.03 11.18
C TYR A 21 -2.94 12.14 10.28
N SER A 22 -3.35 11.75 9.07
CA SER A 22 -4.02 12.63 8.11
C SER A 22 -5.12 11.90 7.35
N LEU A 23 -5.98 12.68 6.68
CA LEU A 23 -7.00 12.20 5.74
C LEU A 23 -6.84 12.95 4.42
N THR A 24 -6.14 12.35 3.47
CA THR A 24 -6.00 12.84 2.09
C THR A 24 -6.87 12.07 1.10
N VAL A 25 -7.34 10.89 1.51
CA VAL A 25 -8.21 10.02 0.73
C VAL A 25 -9.59 10.65 0.49
N ALA A 26 -10.15 10.46 -0.69
CA ALA A 26 -11.57 10.73 -0.91
C ALA A 26 -12.41 9.60 -0.26
N PRO A 27 -13.37 9.89 0.64
CA PRO A 27 -14.16 8.84 1.27
C PRO A 27 -14.94 8.00 0.26
N LEU A 28 -14.97 6.68 0.47
CA LEU A 28 -15.82 5.77 -0.32
C LEU A 28 -17.21 5.69 0.34
N ALA A 29 -18.19 6.38 -0.25
CA ALA A 29 -19.59 6.24 0.15
C ALA A 29 -20.23 5.05 -0.57
N VAL A 30 -20.66 4.04 0.18
CA VAL A 30 -21.23 2.80 -0.36
C VAL A 30 -22.31 2.27 0.58
N LYS A 31 -23.47 1.93 0.02
CA LYS A 31 -24.70 1.64 0.80
C LYS A 31 -24.99 2.76 1.81
N ASP A 32 -25.08 2.41 3.08
CA ASP A 32 -25.30 3.24 4.27
C ASP A 32 -23.99 3.54 5.02
N ARG A 33 -22.84 3.40 4.36
CA ARG A 33 -21.51 3.55 4.97
C ARG A 33 -20.65 4.58 4.24
N VAL A 34 -19.81 5.26 5.01
CA VAL A 34 -18.69 6.07 4.52
C VAL A 34 -17.40 5.42 5.01
N VAL A 35 -16.57 4.95 4.09
CA VAL A 35 -15.30 4.26 4.41
C VAL A 35 -14.13 5.17 4.09
N VAL A 36 -13.18 5.27 5.03
CA VAL A 36 -11.98 6.10 4.92
C VAL A 36 -10.74 5.31 5.36
N GLY A 37 -9.61 5.62 4.74
CA GLY A 37 -8.28 5.17 5.15
C GLY A 37 -7.48 6.29 5.82
N LEU A 38 -6.54 5.91 6.69
CA LEU A 38 -5.66 6.85 7.40
C LEU A 38 -4.33 7.06 6.65
N GLY A 39 -3.96 8.31 6.40
CA GLY A 39 -2.66 8.70 5.85
C GLY A 39 -1.62 9.00 6.95
N GLY A 40 -0.33 8.88 6.62
CA GLY A 40 0.78 9.29 7.50
C GLY A 40 1.92 8.27 7.66
N GLY A 41 2.22 7.47 6.64
CA GLY A 41 3.26 6.42 6.69
C GLY A 41 4.61 6.97 7.21
N GLU A 42 5.02 8.11 6.69
CA GLU A 42 6.30 8.77 6.99
C GLU A 42 6.35 9.43 8.38
N PHE A 43 5.25 9.35 9.16
CA PHE A 43 5.14 9.88 10.52
C PHE A 43 5.03 8.79 11.58
N GLY A 44 5.20 7.51 11.21
CA GLY A 44 5.18 6.41 12.16
C GLY A 44 3.79 6.15 12.76
N ILE A 45 2.74 6.25 11.94
CA ILE A 45 1.39 5.86 12.39
C ILE A 45 1.24 4.33 12.40
N ARG A 46 0.15 3.84 13.01
CA ARG A 46 -0.42 2.53 12.69
C ARG A 46 -1.65 2.74 11.82
N GLY A 47 -1.54 2.43 10.54
CA GLY A 47 -2.61 2.66 9.57
C GLY A 47 -3.89 1.88 9.88
N ALA A 48 -5.00 2.40 9.37
CA ALA A 48 -6.30 1.74 9.49
C ALA A 48 -7.25 2.15 8.36
N ILE A 49 -8.22 1.28 8.11
CA ILE A 49 -9.42 1.54 7.32
C ILE A 49 -10.60 1.49 8.28
N ALA A 50 -11.46 2.50 8.26
CA ALA A 50 -12.61 2.59 9.13
C ALA A 50 -13.89 2.92 8.35
N ALA A 51 -15.00 2.30 8.73
CA ALA A 51 -16.31 2.60 8.20
C ALA A 51 -17.18 3.29 9.23
N PHE A 52 -17.95 4.26 8.76
CA PHE A 52 -18.86 5.06 9.55
C PHE A 52 -20.27 4.94 8.98
N ASP A 53 -21.27 4.92 9.86
CA ASP A 53 -22.67 5.03 9.47
C ASP A 53 -22.90 6.37 8.78
N ALA A 54 -23.41 6.34 7.54
CA ALA A 54 -23.53 7.53 6.70
C ALA A 54 -24.50 8.59 7.27
N LYS A 55 -25.46 8.18 8.11
CA LYS A 55 -26.48 9.07 8.68
C LYS A 55 -25.99 9.75 9.97
N THR A 56 -25.26 9.02 10.79
CA THR A 56 -24.91 9.43 12.16
C THR A 56 -23.43 9.76 12.34
N GLY A 57 -22.56 9.29 11.45
CA GLY A 57 -21.11 9.42 11.60
C GLY A 57 -20.51 8.52 12.68
N LYS A 58 -21.28 7.56 13.22
CA LYS A 58 -20.78 6.59 14.21
C LYS A 58 -19.86 5.57 13.54
N GLU A 59 -18.70 5.29 14.13
CA GLU A 59 -17.82 4.21 13.68
C GLU A 59 -18.51 2.85 13.82
N LEU A 60 -18.51 2.07 12.74
CA LEU A 60 -19.12 0.75 12.66
C LEU A 60 -18.08 -0.35 12.83
N TRP A 61 -16.94 -0.21 12.15
CA TRP A 61 -15.82 -1.12 12.23
C TRP A 61 -14.52 -0.42 11.85
N ARG A 62 -13.41 -1.03 12.27
CA ARG A 62 -12.05 -0.61 11.94
C ARG A 62 -11.18 -1.82 11.70
N PHE A 63 -10.40 -1.76 10.63
CA PHE A 63 -9.36 -2.72 10.28
C PHE A 63 -8.00 -2.03 10.41
N ASN A 64 -7.16 -2.48 11.33
CA ASN A 64 -5.78 -2.02 11.42
C ASN A 64 -4.96 -2.69 10.32
N THR A 65 -4.21 -1.90 9.52
CA THR A 65 -3.43 -2.42 8.39
C THR A 65 -2.15 -3.12 8.82
N ILE A 66 -1.72 -2.89 10.06
CA ILE A 66 -0.65 -3.63 10.71
C ILE A 66 -1.27 -4.45 11.84
N PRO A 67 -1.16 -5.79 11.85
CA PRO A 67 -1.68 -6.65 12.90
C PRO A 67 -0.82 -6.56 14.17
N GLY A 68 -1.48 -6.53 15.32
CA GLY A 68 -0.86 -6.60 16.64
C GLY A 68 -0.77 -8.04 17.15
N PRO A 69 -0.15 -8.25 18.32
CA PRO A 69 0.02 -9.58 18.90
C PRO A 69 -1.31 -10.37 18.99
N GLY A 70 -1.32 -11.57 18.42
CA GLY A 70 -2.49 -12.44 18.37
C GLY A 70 -3.44 -12.21 17.17
N GLU A 71 -3.20 -11.17 16.37
CA GLU A 71 -3.93 -10.94 15.11
C GLU A 71 -3.22 -11.67 13.95
N PRO A 72 -3.96 -12.25 12.98
CA PRO A 72 -3.36 -12.91 11.82
C PRO A 72 -2.44 -11.97 11.04
N GLY A 73 -1.24 -12.45 10.68
CA GLY A 73 -0.21 -11.69 9.97
C GLY A 73 0.84 -11.07 10.90
N HIS A 74 0.60 -11.02 12.22
CA HIS A 74 1.58 -10.47 13.18
C HIS A 74 2.86 -11.30 13.23
N GLU A 75 2.80 -12.60 12.93
CA GLU A 75 3.96 -13.49 12.82
C GLU A 75 4.98 -13.04 11.75
N THR A 76 4.59 -12.14 10.84
CA THR A 76 5.49 -11.57 9.83
C THR A 76 6.23 -10.31 10.30
N TRP A 77 5.96 -9.84 11.52
CA TRP A 77 6.75 -8.83 12.22
C TRP A 77 7.71 -9.56 13.13
N GLU A 78 8.85 -9.93 12.55
CA GLU A 78 9.81 -10.79 13.22
C GLU A 78 10.55 -10.03 14.33
N PRO A 79 10.94 -10.73 15.42
CA PRO A 79 11.71 -10.12 16.49
C PRO A 79 13.08 -9.63 15.99
N CYS A 80 13.57 -8.56 16.60
CA CYS A 80 14.95 -8.13 16.38
C CYS A 80 15.95 -9.25 16.69
N PRO A 81 17.04 -9.37 15.90
CA PRO A 81 18.06 -10.36 16.19
C PRO A 81 18.74 -10.04 17.54
N PRO A 82 19.27 -11.03 18.26
CA PRO A 82 19.79 -10.83 19.63
C PRO A 82 20.92 -9.80 19.75
N ASN A 83 21.70 -9.60 18.69
CA ASN A 83 22.81 -8.64 18.64
C ASN A 83 22.77 -7.94 17.27
N PRO A 84 21.87 -6.97 17.06
CA PRO A 84 21.76 -6.31 15.77
C PRO A 84 23.00 -5.43 15.56
N SER A 85 23.49 -5.38 14.33
CA SER A 85 24.64 -4.54 13.94
C SER A 85 24.29 -3.04 13.88
N THR A 86 23.00 -2.72 13.89
CA THR A 86 22.41 -1.38 13.87
C THR A 86 21.20 -1.34 14.81
N TYR A 87 20.60 -0.17 15.03
CA TYR A 87 19.36 -0.09 15.82
C TYR A 87 18.27 -0.96 15.18
N CYS A 88 17.55 -1.71 16.01
CA CYS A 88 16.36 -2.47 15.62
C CYS A 88 15.27 -2.25 16.66
N ASP A 89 14.03 -2.08 16.19
CA ASP A 89 12.90 -1.75 17.04
C ASP A 89 11.99 -2.97 17.27
N PRO A 90 11.95 -3.54 18.49
CA PRO A 90 11.12 -4.71 18.79
C PRO A 90 9.62 -4.41 18.71
N GLU A 91 9.23 -3.13 18.70
CA GLU A 91 7.84 -2.68 18.67
C GLU A 91 7.50 -1.96 17.36
N ALA A 92 8.28 -2.19 16.29
CA ALA A 92 8.10 -1.55 14.98
C ALA A 92 6.66 -1.62 14.44
N TRP A 93 5.92 -2.70 14.75
CA TRP A 93 4.53 -2.88 14.35
C TRP A 93 3.56 -1.81 14.89
N LYS A 94 3.91 -1.12 15.99
CA LYS A 94 3.07 -0.07 16.59
C LYS A 94 3.08 1.25 15.83
N HIS A 95 4.10 1.48 15.02
CA HIS A 95 4.35 2.73 14.29
C HIS A 95 4.95 2.44 12.90
N GLY A 96 4.62 1.29 12.33
CA GLY A 96 5.19 0.79 11.09
C GLY A 96 4.53 1.33 9.83
N GLY A 97 3.75 2.42 9.88
CA GLY A 97 3.10 3.02 8.71
C GLY A 97 1.84 2.26 8.27
N GLY A 98 1.86 1.64 7.09
CA GLY A 98 0.72 0.93 6.52
C GLY A 98 -0.44 1.85 6.16
N SER A 99 -0.13 3.05 5.67
CA SER A 99 -1.13 4.10 5.44
C SER A 99 -2.05 3.81 4.24
N VAL A 100 -3.27 4.36 4.23
CA VAL A 100 -4.29 4.14 3.19
C VAL A 100 -4.83 5.48 2.73
N TRP A 101 -4.13 6.09 1.79
CA TRP A 101 -4.32 7.49 1.41
C TRP A 101 -4.93 7.68 0.00
N VAL A 102 -5.32 6.59 -0.65
CA VAL A 102 -6.08 6.57 -1.92
C VAL A 102 -7.32 5.70 -1.76
N THR A 103 -8.40 6.09 -2.45
CA THR A 103 -9.71 5.45 -2.32
C THR A 103 -9.70 4.06 -2.95
N GLY A 104 -10.23 3.08 -2.22
CA GLY A 104 -10.43 1.72 -2.71
C GLY A 104 -11.61 1.57 -3.69
N SER A 105 -11.82 0.33 -4.15
CA SER A 105 -12.95 -0.04 -5.02
C SER A 105 -13.94 -0.96 -4.29
N TYR A 106 -15.14 -1.13 -4.84
CA TYR A 106 -16.19 -1.98 -4.27
C TYR A 106 -16.79 -2.89 -5.34
N ASP A 107 -17.01 -4.17 -5.02
CA ASP A 107 -17.81 -5.10 -5.83
C ASP A 107 -19.13 -5.42 -5.11
N PRO A 108 -20.29 -4.94 -5.61
CA PRO A 108 -21.59 -5.20 -5.00
C PRO A 108 -22.02 -6.66 -5.04
N SER A 109 -21.54 -7.45 -6.01
CA SER A 109 -21.90 -8.88 -6.13
C SER A 109 -21.21 -9.75 -5.07
N LEU A 110 -20.07 -9.29 -4.56
CA LEU A 110 -19.28 -9.99 -3.53
C LEU A 110 -19.40 -9.34 -2.15
N ASN A 111 -19.95 -8.13 -2.09
CA ASN A 111 -19.98 -7.28 -0.91
C ASN A 111 -18.59 -6.99 -0.30
N LEU A 112 -17.58 -6.88 -1.17
CA LEU A 112 -16.19 -6.66 -0.77
C LEU A 112 -15.72 -5.27 -1.19
N THR A 113 -15.01 -4.61 -0.29
CA THR A 113 -14.19 -3.44 -0.59
C THR A 113 -12.73 -3.85 -0.73
N TYR A 114 -12.02 -3.21 -1.66
CA TYR A 114 -10.62 -3.51 -1.97
C TYR A 114 -9.77 -2.28 -1.77
N TRP A 115 -8.73 -2.41 -0.96
CA TRP A 115 -7.88 -1.29 -0.56
C TRP A 115 -6.43 -1.65 -0.76
N GLY A 116 -5.67 -0.67 -1.21
CA GLY A 116 -4.23 -0.72 -1.24
C GLY A 116 -3.65 -0.16 0.04
N ILE A 117 -2.62 -0.81 0.57
CA ILE A 117 -1.93 -0.43 1.81
C ILE A 117 -0.53 0.07 1.46
N GLY A 118 -0.17 1.18 2.08
CA GLY A 118 1.09 1.89 1.89
C GLY A 118 2.31 1.15 2.40
N ASN A 119 3.44 1.86 2.30
CA ASN A 119 4.76 1.46 2.80
C ASN A 119 4.78 1.03 4.27
N VAL A 120 5.92 0.46 4.66
CA VAL A 120 6.26 0.13 6.04
C VAL A 120 7.36 1.04 6.58
N GLY A 121 7.14 1.59 7.77
CA GLY A 121 8.05 2.49 8.46
C GLY A 121 9.04 1.76 9.39
N PRO A 122 10.30 2.24 9.51
CA PRO A 122 10.87 3.31 8.70
C PRO A 122 11.08 2.86 7.25
N ASP A 123 10.82 3.75 6.30
CA ASP A 123 10.65 3.44 4.88
C ASP A 123 11.87 2.76 4.26
N TYR A 124 13.07 3.24 4.60
CA TYR A 124 14.31 2.88 3.90
C TYR A 124 15.27 2.01 4.73
N ASN A 125 15.15 2.02 6.06
CA ASN A 125 15.97 1.17 6.93
C ASN A 125 15.21 -0.06 7.40
N ALA A 126 15.07 -1.04 6.50
CA ALA A 126 14.30 -2.25 6.77
C ALA A 126 14.91 -3.15 7.87
N ASP A 127 16.20 -2.99 8.20
CA ASP A 127 16.86 -3.72 9.29
C ASP A 127 16.25 -3.40 10.66
N GLN A 128 15.52 -2.28 10.79
CA GLN A 128 14.80 -1.92 12.01
C GLN A 128 13.50 -2.71 12.24
N ARG A 129 13.04 -3.44 11.23
CA ARG A 129 11.71 -4.09 11.20
C ARG A 129 11.76 -5.42 10.44
N PRO A 130 12.41 -6.44 11.00
CA PRO A 130 12.56 -7.75 10.35
C PRO A 130 11.21 -8.39 9.95
N GLY A 131 11.25 -9.24 8.93
CA GLY A 131 10.10 -9.99 8.42
C GLY A 131 9.32 -9.32 7.28
N ASP A 132 8.33 -10.01 6.72
CA ASP A 132 7.55 -9.55 5.56
C ASP A 132 6.68 -8.30 5.86
N ASN A 133 6.41 -8.00 7.15
CA ASN A 133 5.69 -6.80 7.63
C ASN A 133 4.23 -6.66 7.14
N LEU A 134 3.43 -7.72 7.17
CA LEU A 134 2.02 -7.66 6.75
C LEU A 134 1.21 -6.65 7.57
N TYR A 135 0.18 -5.98 7.03
CA TYR A 135 -0.29 -6.03 5.65
C TYR A 135 0.22 -4.83 4.83
N THR A 136 1.40 -4.30 5.16
CA THR A 136 1.99 -3.21 4.39
C THR A 136 2.27 -3.65 2.94
N ALA A 137 2.34 -2.67 2.02
CA ALA A 137 2.55 -2.88 0.60
C ALA A 137 1.66 -4.00 -0.01
N SER A 138 0.38 -4.02 0.39
CA SER A 138 -0.56 -5.10 0.03
C SER A 138 -1.85 -4.55 -0.56
N ALA A 139 -2.55 -5.41 -1.31
CA ALA A 139 -3.99 -5.30 -1.49
C ALA A 139 -4.71 -6.12 -0.40
N VAL A 140 -5.78 -5.57 0.16
CA VAL A 140 -6.69 -6.29 1.06
C VAL A 140 -8.12 -6.23 0.54
N ALA A 141 -8.85 -7.32 0.73
CA ALA A 141 -10.30 -7.36 0.54
C ALA A 141 -11.01 -7.48 1.88
N LEU A 142 -11.84 -6.51 2.18
CA LEU A 142 -12.62 -6.45 3.42
C LEU A 142 -14.10 -6.63 3.10
N ASP A 143 -14.77 -7.44 3.91
CA ASP A 143 -16.23 -7.46 3.94
C ASP A 143 -16.76 -6.07 4.30
N LEU A 144 -17.63 -5.50 3.47
CA LEU A 144 -18.11 -4.13 3.66
C LEU A 144 -18.87 -3.96 4.99
N ASP A 145 -19.61 -4.98 5.42
CA ASP A 145 -20.54 -4.82 6.53
C ASP A 145 -19.82 -4.95 7.88
N THR A 146 -18.76 -5.76 7.94
CA THR A 146 -18.04 -6.15 9.17
C THR A 146 -16.59 -5.67 9.25
N GLY A 147 -15.95 -5.31 8.14
CA GLY A 147 -14.52 -4.98 8.10
C GLY A 147 -13.59 -6.20 8.20
N ILE A 148 -14.13 -7.42 8.21
CA ILE A 148 -13.33 -8.65 8.30
C ILE A 148 -12.55 -8.86 7.01
N LEU A 149 -11.24 -9.09 7.15
CA LEU A 149 -10.34 -9.46 6.06
C LEU A 149 -10.76 -10.79 5.45
N LYS A 150 -10.97 -10.81 4.13
CA LYS A 150 -11.29 -12.03 3.36
C LYS A 150 -10.06 -12.63 2.70
N TRP A 151 -9.21 -11.77 2.14
CA TRP A 151 -7.94 -12.17 1.55
C TRP A 151 -7.02 -10.94 1.47
N HIS A 152 -5.73 -11.19 1.32
CA HIS A 152 -4.73 -10.19 1.00
C HIS A 152 -3.76 -10.72 -0.07
N TYR A 153 -3.06 -9.81 -0.74
CA TYR A 153 -1.91 -10.10 -1.59
C TYR A 153 -0.85 -9.03 -1.36
N GLN A 154 0.34 -9.42 -0.91
CA GLN A 154 1.43 -8.49 -0.65
C GLN A 154 2.31 -8.31 -1.90
N PHE A 155 2.35 -7.09 -2.41
CA PHE A 155 3.09 -6.72 -3.63
C PHE A 155 4.59 -6.58 -3.38
N THR A 156 4.97 -6.06 -2.21
CA THR A 156 6.37 -5.80 -1.86
C THR A 156 6.63 -6.22 -0.40
N PRO A 157 6.85 -7.53 -0.14
CA PRO A 157 7.18 -8.02 1.19
C PRO A 157 8.48 -7.39 1.70
N HIS A 158 8.53 -7.01 2.98
CA HIS A 158 9.71 -6.37 3.59
C HIS A 158 10.24 -5.19 2.73
N ASP A 159 9.34 -4.26 2.38
CA ASP A 159 9.63 -3.12 1.50
C ASP A 159 10.84 -2.30 1.99
N ARG A 160 11.63 -1.77 1.06
CA ARG A 160 12.85 -0.98 1.33
C ARG A 160 12.89 0.33 0.54
N TYR A 161 11.85 0.57 -0.26
CA TYR A 161 11.92 1.52 -1.35
C TYR A 161 10.77 2.53 -1.33
N ASP A 162 9.95 2.50 -0.27
CA ASP A 162 8.74 3.31 -0.16
C ASP A 162 7.75 3.00 -1.30
N TYR A 163 7.54 1.70 -1.53
CA TYR A 163 6.66 1.19 -2.58
C TYR A 163 5.21 1.02 -2.09
N ASP A 164 4.58 2.14 -1.70
CA ASP A 164 3.16 2.16 -1.37
C ASP A 164 2.31 1.50 -2.44
N SER A 165 1.53 0.53 -2.00
CA SER A 165 0.63 -0.22 -2.86
C SER A 165 -0.78 0.32 -2.78
N VAL A 166 -0.97 1.65 -2.73
CA VAL A 166 -2.29 2.30 -2.59
C VAL A 166 -3.02 2.56 -3.91
N GLN A 167 -2.45 2.15 -5.05
CA GLN A 167 -3.02 2.49 -6.37
C GLN A 167 -4.45 1.97 -6.53
N VAL A 168 -5.25 2.64 -7.35
CA VAL A 168 -6.69 2.33 -7.47
C VAL A 168 -6.90 0.96 -8.13
N PRO A 169 -7.54 -0.02 -7.44
CA PRO A 169 -7.84 -1.33 -8.03
C PRO A 169 -8.92 -1.22 -9.11
N VAL A 170 -8.60 -1.62 -10.34
CA VAL A 170 -9.57 -1.63 -11.45
C VAL A 170 -10.23 -3.00 -11.54
N LEU A 171 -11.53 -3.07 -11.26
CA LEU A 171 -12.30 -4.32 -11.26
C LEU A 171 -12.95 -4.56 -12.62
N VAL A 172 -12.65 -5.69 -13.26
CA VAL A 172 -13.17 -6.03 -14.58
C VAL A 172 -13.51 -7.52 -14.69
N ASP A 173 -14.51 -7.84 -15.49
CA ASP A 173 -14.83 -9.22 -15.88
C ASP A 173 -14.21 -9.48 -17.26
N ILE A 174 -13.28 -10.44 -17.34
CA ILE A 174 -12.52 -10.74 -18.55
C ILE A 174 -12.45 -12.24 -18.81
N THR A 175 -12.14 -12.62 -20.05
CA THR A 175 -11.68 -13.98 -20.37
C THR A 175 -10.16 -14.01 -20.23
N PHE A 176 -9.64 -14.80 -19.29
CA PHE A 176 -8.22 -14.96 -19.04
C PHE A 176 -7.82 -16.41 -19.32
N LYS A 177 -6.89 -16.62 -20.26
CA LYS A 177 -6.43 -17.96 -20.71
C LYS A 177 -7.60 -18.91 -21.07
N GLY A 178 -8.65 -18.38 -21.71
CA GLY A 178 -9.81 -19.16 -22.15
C GLY A 178 -10.93 -19.35 -21.10
N ALA A 179 -10.74 -18.90 -19.85
CA ALA A 179 -11.74 -19.02 -18.80
C ALA A 179 -12.23 -17.64 -18.31
N PRO A 180 -13.49 -17.51 -17.85
CA PRO A 180 -13.97 -16.29 -17.22
C PRO A 180 -13.21 -16.01 -15.92
N LEU A 181 -12.87 -14.74 -15.69
CA LEU A 181 -12.17 -14.27 -14.50
C LEU A 181 -12.77 -12.95 -14.04
N LYS A 182 -13.19 -12.92 -12.77
CA LYS A 182 -13.44 -11.69 -12.03
C LYS A 182 -12.08 -11.08 -11.63
N ALA A 183 -11.51 -10.26 -12.51
CA ALA A 183 -10.16 -9.74 -12.36
C ALA A 183 -10.13 -8.42 -11.58
N MET A 184 -9.02 -8.21 -10.88
CA MET A 184 -8.53 -6.93 -10.39
C MET A 184 -7.22 -6.62 -11.10
N LEU A 185 -7.18 -5.50 -11.81
CA LEU A 185 -5.99 -4.99 -12.49
C LEU A 185 -5.33 -3.94 -11.62
N TRP A 186 -4.01 -4.03 -11.46
CA TRP A 186 -3.25 -3.18 -10.54
C TRP A 186 -1.91 -2.80 -11.13
N ALA A 187 -1.74 -1.54 -11.54
CA ALA A 187 -0.42 -1.00 -11.81
C ALA A 187 0.15 -0.48 -10.48
N ASN A 188 1.18 -1.13 -9.95
CA ASN A 188 1.71 -0.85 -8.63
C ASN A 188 2.89 0.14 -8.70
N ARG A 189 3.10 0.91 -7.63
CA ARG A 189 4.27 1.80 -7.49
C ARG A 189 5.59 1.10 -7.74
N ASN A 190 5.71 -0.16 -7.33
CA ASN A 190 6.92 -0.98 -7.50
C ASN A 190 7.28 -1.29 -8.98
N GLY A 191 6.50 -0.79 -9.95
CA GLY A 191 6.79 -0.87 -11.38
C GLY A 191 6.22 -2.11 -12.07
N ASN A 192 5.51 -2.97 -11.33
CA ASN A 192 4.85 -4.15 -11.88
C ASN A 192 3.34 -3.95 -12.02
N PHE A 193 2.79 -4.54 -13.08
CA PHE A 193 1.38 -4.66 -13.34
C PHE A 193 0.92 -6.05 -12.93
N TYR A 194 -0.14 -6.11 -12.14
CA TYR A 194 -0.69 -7.33 -11.57
C TYR A 194 -2.11 -7.57 -12.05
N VAL A 195 -2.44 -8.85 -12.21
CA VAL A 195 -3.80 -9.36 -12.34
C VAL A 195 -4.05 -10.32 -11.19
N LEU A 196 -5.04 -10.01 -10.36
CA LEU A 196 -5.51 -10.86 -9.27
C LEU A 196 -6.94 -11.34 -9.56
N ASN A 197 -7.29 -12.53 -9.09
CA ASN A 197 -8.70 -12.91 -8.96
C ASN A 197 -9.29 -12.13 -7.77
N ARG A 198 -10.25 -11.24 -8.00
CA ARG A 198 -10.77 -10.37 -6.94
C ARG A 198 -11.66 -11.07 -5.92
N GLU A 199 -12.14 -12.29 -6.20
CA GLU A 199 -12.90 -13.09 -5.24
C GLU A 199 -11.99 -13.71 -4.18
N THR A 200 -10.75 -14.06 -4.56
CA THR A 200 -9.87 -14.93 -3.77
C THR A 200 -8.51 -14.32 -3.43
N GLY A 201 -8.13 -13.22 -4.07
CA GLY A 201 -6.78 -12.63 -3.96
C GLY A 201 -5.72 -13.39 -4.75
N LYS A 202 -6.09 -14.48 -5.45
CA LYS A 202 -5.14 -15.34 -6.14
C LYS A 202 -4.40 -14.57 -7.24
N PHE A 203 -3.07 -14.64 -7.22
CA PHE A 203 -2.21 -14.13 -8.28
C PHE A 203 -2.45 -14.87 -9.61
N MET A 204 -2.67 -14.09 -10.67
CA MET A 204 -2.90 -14.61 -12.04
C MET A 204 -1.78 -14.23 -13.00
N LEU A 205 -1.25 -13.01 -12.86
CA LEU A 205 -0.18 -12.45 -13.68
C LEU A 205 0.53 -11.33 -12.94
N GLY A 206 1.84 -11.22 -13.14
CA GLY A 206 2.68 -10.08 -12.74
C GLY A 206 3.73 -9.83 -13.82
N LYS A 207 3.88 -8.59 -14.28
CA LYS A 207 4.92 -8.19 -15.24
C LYS A 207 5.35 -6.74 -15.02
N PRO A 208 6.63 -6.39 -15.18
CA PRO A 208 7.05 -5.00 -15.22
C PRO A 208 6.33 -4.24 -16.34
N PHE A 209 5.84 -3.02 -16.04
CA PHE A 209 5.36 -2.06 -17.05
C PHE A 209 6.29 -0.85 -17.20
N VAL A 210 7.32 -0.76 -16.36
CA VAL A 210 8.48 0.13 -16.47
C VAL A 210 9.75 -0.66 -16.18
N LYS A 211 10.93 -0.02 -16.24
CA LYS A 211 12.19 -0.62 -15.81
C LYS A 211 12.12 -0.99 -14.32
N VAL A 212 12.45 -2.24 -14.03
CA VAL A 212 12.45 -2.82 -12.68
C VAL A 212 13.74 -3.61 -12.50
N ASN A 213 14.45 -3.40 -11.39
CA ASN A 213 15.62 -4.20 -11.04
C ASN A 213 15.68 -4.64 -9.57
N TRP A 214 14.71 -4.26 -8.73
CA TRP A 214 14.59 -4.70 -7.32
C TRP A 214 14.12 -6.15 -7.16
N MET A 215 13.60 -6.73 -8.24
CA MET A 215 13.19 -8.14 -8.33
C MET A 215 13.56 -8.73 -9.69
N SER A 216 13.64 -10.06 -9.78
CA SER A 216 13.95 -10.76 -11.04
C SER A 216 12.79 -11.57 -11.60
N ALA A 217 11.93 -12.10 -10.74
CA ALA A 217 10.82 -12.97 -11.12
C ALA A 217 9.77 -13.05 -10.00
N PHE A 218 8.63 -13.69 -10.29
CA PHE A 218 7.68 -14.13 -9.29
C PHE A 218 7.85 -15.63 -9.03
N ASP A 219 7.71 -16.05 -7.78
CA ASP A 219 7.68 -17.47 -7.43
C ASP A 219 6.34 -18.13 -7.85
N ALA A 220 6.18 -19.43 -7.53
CA ALA A 220 4.97 -20.19 -7.88
C ALA A 220 3.68 -19.65 -7.24
N ASN A 221 3.78 -18.90 -6.14
CA ASN A 221 2.66 -18.29 -5.41
C ASN A 221 2.44 -16.82 -5.79
N GLY A 222 3.30 -16.26 -6.65
CA GLY A 222 3.25 -14.85 -7.03
C GLY A 222 4.01 -13.92 -6.08
N LYS A 223 4.84 -14.42 -5.14
CA LYS A 223 5.71 -13.57 -4.31
C LYS A 223 6.90 -13.08 -5.18
N PRO A 224 7.23 -11.77 -5.18
CA PRO A 224 8.40 -11.28 -5.87
C PRO A 224 9.69 -11.88 -5.29
N ILE A 225 10.58 -12.33 -6.17
CA ILE A 225 11.95 -12.75 -5.82
C ILE A 225 12.83 -11.51 -5.90
N GLN A 226 13.09 -10.91 -4.74
CA GLN A 226 13.92 -9.71 -4.64
C GLN A 226 15.37 -10.01 -5.06
N THR A 227 16.00 -9.02 -5.68
CA THR A 227 17.41 -9.06 -6.10
C THR A 227 18.27 -8.19 -5.18
N PRO A 228 19.54 -8.56 -4.98
CA PRO A 228 20.48 -7.68 -4.27
C PRO A 228 20.54 -6.30 -4.93
N GLN A 229 20.53 -5.24 -4.12
CA GLN A 229 20.79 -3.85 -4.54
C GLN A 229 22.13 -3.41 -3.95
N PRO A 230 23.26 -3.54 -4.67
CA PRO A 230 24.57 -3.19 -4.15
C PRO A 230 24.68 -1.69 -3.85
N PRO A 231 25.45 -1.29 -2.82
CA PRO A 231 25.70 0.12 -2.54
C PRO A 231 26.23 0.87 -3.77
N GLY A 232 25.68 2.05 -4.03
CA GLY A 232 26.06 2.91 -5.17
C GLY A 232 25.44 2.53 -6.51
N MET A 233 24.63 1.46 -6.59
CA MET A 233 23.85 1.12 -7.78
C MET A 233 22.42 1.66 -7.67
N PRO A 234 21.85 2.20 -8.76
CA PRO A 234 20.47 2.68 -8.75
C PRO A 234 19.47 1.52 -8.69
N THR A 235 18.47 1.67 -7.84
CA THR A 235 17.26 0.85 -7.84
C THR A 235 16.20 1.51 -8.72
N TYR A 236 15.48 0.70 -9.50
CA TYR A 236 14.39 1.09 -10.36
C TYR A 236 13.11 0.32 -10.00
N PRO A 237 11.95 1.00 -9.93
CA PRO A 237 11.79 2.46 -10.07
C PRO A 237 12.30 3.26 -8.85
N ALA A 238 12.46 4.58 -8.98
CA ALA A 238 12.65 5.48 -7.84
C ALA A 238 11.43 5.49 -6.90
N VAL A 239 11.48 6.25 -5.80
CA VAL A 239 10.37 6.36 -4.81
C VAL A 239 9.04 6.83 -5.41
N GLN A 240 9.07 7.62 -6.48
CA GLN A 240 7.86 8.00 -7.22
C GLN A 240 7.17 6.80 -7.89
N GLY A 241 7.90 5.69 -8.05
CA GLY A 241 7.43 4.44 -8.64
C GLY A 241 7.30 4.47 -10.15
N GLY A 242 6.82 3.36 -10.70
CA GLY A 242 6.36 3.31 -12.09
C GLY A 242 5.04 4.08 -12.29
N THR A 243 4.25 4.23 -11.23
CA THR A 243 3.05 5.05 -11.15
C THR A 243 2.79 5.43 -9.69
N ASN A 244 1.85 6.35 -9.44
CA ASN A 244 1.61 6.91 -8.12
C ASN A 244 0.10 6.99 -7.80
N TRP A 245 -0.40 8.10 -7.26
CA TRP A 245 -1.82 8.25 -6.89
C TRP A 245 -2.79 8.52 -8.05
N TYR A 246 -2.28 8.65 -9.28
CA TYR A 246 -3.11 8.98 -10.44
C TYR A 246 -4.09 7.85 -10.76
N SER A 247 -5.38 8.16 -10.87
CA SER A 247 -6.38 7.17 -11.24
C SER A 247 -6.16 6.66 -12.67
N PRO A 248 -6.05 5.34 -12.89
CA PRO A 248 -6.04 4.76 -14.21
C PRO A 248 -7.44 4.76 -14.84
N SER A 249 -7.52 4.46 -16.13
CA SER A 249 -8.80 4.21 -16.82
C SER A 249 -8.79 2.85 -17.50
N TYR A 250 -9.97 2.28 -17.74
CA TYR A 250 -10.13 1.04 -18.51
C TYR A 250 -11.21 1.21 -19.56
N SER A 251 -10.97 0.70 -20.77
CA SER A 251 -11.95 0.69 -21.84
C SER A 251 -12.42 -0.73 -22.15
N PRO A 252 -13.70 -1.07 -21.93
CA PRO A 252 -14.25 -2.36 -22.33
C PRO A 252 -14.18 -2.61 -23.85
N ARG A 253 -14.10 -1.55 -24.66
CA ARG A 253 -13.98 -1.66 -26.13
C ARG A 253 -12.59 -2.13 -26.56
N THR A 254 -11.54 -1.50 -26.04
CA THR A 254 -10.16 -1.87 -26.38
C THR A 254 -9.63 -3.00 -25.51
N LYS A 255 -10.27 -3.27 -24.38
CA LYS A 255 -9.83 -4.22 -23.33
C LYS A 255 -8.46 -3.84 -22.76
N LEU A 256 -8.16 -2.54 -22.73
CA LEU A 256 -6.91 -1.99 -22.20
C LEU A 256 -7.17 -1.13 -20.97
N MET A 257 -6.22 -1.20 -20.04
CA MET A 257 -6.05 -0.25 -18.95
C MET A 257 -4.99 0.79 -19.35
N TYR A 258 -5.27 2.06 -19.12
CA TYR A 258 -4.39 3.19 -19.40
C TYR A 258 -3.89 3.75 -18.07
N VAL A 259 -2.58 3.88 -17.95
CA VAL A 259 -1.88 4.23 -16.70
C VAL A 259 -0.91 5.36 -16.99
N SER A 260 -0.89 6.39 -16.13
CA SER A 260 0.14 7.43 -16.16
C SER A 260 1.41 6.89 -15.51
N THR A 261 2.53 6.93 -16.22
CA THR A 261 3.78 6.30 -15.78
C THR A 261 4.94 7.28 -15.68
N TRP A 262 5.89 6.94 -14.80
CA TRP A 262 7.21 7.56 -14.75
C TRP A 262 8.22 6.53 -15.26
N GLU A 263 8.89 6.83 -16.37
CA GLU A 263 9.88 5.93 -16.97
C GLU A 263 11.33 6.33 -16.63
N ASP A 264 12.18 5.31 -16.53
CA ASP A 264 13.63 5.38 -16.31
C ASP A 264 14.07 6.29 -15.14
N GLN A 265 13.23 6.39 -14.11
CA GLN A 265 13.57 7.04 -12.85
C GLN A 265 14.26 6.03 -11.93
N GLY A 266 15.56 6.20 -11.70
CA GLY A 266 16.34 5.42 -10.76
C GLY A 266 16.69 6.22 -9.52
N MET A 267 16.94 5.55 -8.40
CA MET A 267 17.37 6.20 -7.16
C MET A 267 18.37 5.37 -6.39
N LEU A 268 19.33 6.04 -5.75
CA LEU A 268 20.18 5.43 -4.74
C LEU A 268 19.43 5.47 -3.41
N PHE A 269 19.14 4.29 -2.88
CA PHE A 269 18.54 4.11 -1.55
C PHE A 269 19.64 3.78 -0.54
N GLY A 270 19.59 4.42 0.63
CA GLY A 270 20.45 4.07 1.76
C GLY A 270 19.67 4.19 3.07
N GLY A 271 19.62 3.10 3.84
CA GLY A 271 19.00 3.09 5.16
C GLY A 271 19.88 3.79 6.21
N VAL A 272 19.26 4.58 7.07
CA VAL A 272 19.89 5.23 8.22
C VAL A 272 19.01 4.99 9.45
N PRO A 273 19.58 4.60 10.60
CA PRO A 273 18.82 4.44 11.83
C PRO A 273 18.00 5.67 12.20
N VAL A 274 16.73 5.45 12.54
CA VAL A 274 15.83 6.48 13.06
C VAL A 274 14.99 5.92 14.20
N GLU A 275 14.97 6.61 15.33
CA GLU A 275 14.06 6.28 16.42
C GLU A 275 12.72 6.99 16.24
N TYR A 276 11.62 6.26 16.49
CA TYR A 276 10.30 6.85 16.47
C TYR A 276 10.14 7.87 17.60
N LYS A 277 9.50 9.01 17.29
CA LYS A 277 9.09 10.01 18.26
C LYS A 277 7.63 10.32 18.04
N GLU A 278 6.82 10.10 19.06
CA GLU A 278 5.37 10.34 19.00
C GLU A 278 5.07 11.79 18.60
N GLY A 279 4.22 11.97 17.58
CA GLY A 279 3.91 13.28 17.01
C GLY A 279 5.09 13.99 16.32
N GLY A 280 6.23 13.30 16.20
CA GLY A 280 7.40 13.77 15.49
C GLY A 280 7.17 13.87 13.98
N ARG A 281 8.07 14.58 13.30
CA ARG A 281 8.09 14.64 11.83
C ARG A 281 9.27 13.85 11.29
N GLY A 282 9.02 13.06 10.25
CA GLY A 282 10.06 12.32 9.52
C GLY A 282 10.51 11.04 10.23
N PHE A 283 9.91 9.92 9.83
CA PHE A 283 10.25 8.57 10.27
C PHE A 283 10.73 7.67 9.11
N GLY A 284 11.19 8.26 7.99
CA GLY A 284 11.59 7.46 6.82
C GLY A 284 12.92 6.71 6.94
N GLY A 285 13.86 7.20 7.77
CA GLY A 285 15.10 6.47 8.08
C GLY A 285 16.02 6.20 6.88
N GLY A 286 16.28 7.19 6.03
CA GLY A 286 17.19 7.00 4.90
C GLY A 286 17.69 8.26 4.21
N ASN A 287 18.73 8.08 3.40
CA ASN A 287 19.27 9.07 2.48
C ASN A 287 18.90 8.65 1.05
N LEU A 288 18.17 9.53 0.36
CA LEU A 288 17.77 9.32 -1.02
C LEU A 288 18.55 10.25 -1.94
N SER A 289 19.07 9.74 -3.05
CA SER A 289 19.73 10.56 -4.07
C SER A 289 19.21 10.18 -5.45
N PRO A 290 18.60 11.13 -6.20
CA PRO A 290 18.17 10.88 -7.57
C PRO A 290 19.35 10.37 -8.39
N PHE A 291 19.14 9.30 -9.15
CA PHE A 291 20.13 8.88 -10.13
C PHE A 291 19.96 9.77 -11.36
N VAL A 292 20.87 10.74 -11.51
CA VAL A 292 20.93 11.58 -12.71
C VAL A 292 21.98 10.97 -13.64
N PRO A 293 21.60 10.47 -14.83
CA PRO A 293 22.58 10.09 -15.85
C PRO A 293 23.49 11.30 -16.13
N THR A 294 24.80 11.10 -16.12
CA THR A 294 25.78 12.19 -16.21
C THR A 294 25.58 13.03 -17.47
N PRO A 295 25.51 14.38 -17.40
CA PRO A 295 25.43 15.23 -18.59
C PRO A 295 26.61 14.97 -19.54
N GLY A 296 26.33 14.53 -20.76
CA GLY A 296 27.33 14.21 -21.79
C GLY A 296 27.60 12.71 -22.03
N ALA A 297 26.89 11.80 -21.36
CA ALA A 297 26.77 10.42 -21.85
C ALA A 297 25.94 10.41 -23.15
N PRO A 298 26.29 9.59 -24.17
CA PRO A 298 25.50 9.49 -25.40
C PRO A 298 24.06 9.07 -25.13
#